data_AF-A0A1F6EXM6-F1
#
_entry.id   AF-A0A1F6EXM6-F1
#
_cell.length_a   1.000
_cell.length_b   1.000
_cell.length_c   1.000
_cell.angle_alpha   90.00
_cell.angle_beta   90.00
_cell.angle_gamma   90.00
#
_symmetry.space_group_name_H-M   'P 1'
#
loop_
_entity.id
_entity.type
_entity.pdbx_description
1 polymer ?
#
loop_
_entity_poly.entity_id
_entity_poly.type
_entity_poly.pdbx_seq_one_letter_code
_entity_poly.pdbx_strand_id
1 'polypeptide(L)'
;MKLPSGRVVPLSSMHLETRGILHSLVLRCQGFALRIPEHLLGLIFALGLDGVLIAPENFRLPYNGTAEPYWNAVEPAHRDAGNLTWYTPPESFEVVISRERWVQFLPAKPGCRSLRYEISVGYPELGEMTIRGVVGEKTHHDQLFTARPYSSRSHMAIAGIARKCGWPHGDIGVRPAPKSAREREGVLEETCWHRQLDLLGAFMTLCPPGSRIAGTILSHRAGHVLDVELVKKMLAMRKKWVRV
;
A
#
# COMPACT_ATOMS: atom_id res chain seq x y z
N MET A 1 -11.59 -11.74 -21.30
CA MET A 1 -12.68 -12.45 -20.61
C MET A 1 -13.87 -11.51 -20.48
N LYS A 2 -15.03 -11.83 -21.07
CA LYS A 2 -16.28 -11.08 -20.82
C LYS A 2 -16.93 -11.73 -19.59
N LEU A 3 -17.14 -10.97 -18.53
CA LEU A 3 -17.92 -11.43 -17.39
C LEU A 3 -19.40 -11.08 -17.61
N PRO A 4 -20.34 -11.78 -16.95
CA PRO A 4 -21.78 -11.60 -17.18
C PRO A 4 -22.32 -10.17 -16.97
N SER A 5 -21.57 -9.29 -16.28
CA SER A 5 -22.05 -7.96 -15.85
C SER A 5 -21.17 -6.76 -16.26
N GLY A 6 -20.09 -6.92 -17.05
CA GLY A 6 -19.26 -5.76 -17.43
C GLY A 6 -17.94 -6.01 -18.16
N ARG A 7 -17.17 -4.92 -18.36
CA ARG A 7 -15.84 -4.90 -19.00
C ARG A 7 -14.75 -5.08 -17.94
N VAL A 8 -13.89 -6.09 -18.11
CA VAL A 8 -12.69 -6.25 -17.27
C VAL A 8 -11.65 -5.21 -17.68
N VAL A 9 -11.11 -4.49 -16.70
CA VAL A 9 -10.02 -3.53 -16.87
C VAL A 9 -8.80 -4.04 -16.11
N PRO A 10 -7.67 -4.30 -16.78
CA PRO A 10 -6.47 -4.73 -16.07
C PRO A 10 -5.93 -3.57 -15.23
N LEU A 11 -5.37 -3.87 -14.06
CA LEU A 11 -4.78 -2.87 -13.16
C LEU A 11 -3.72 -2.01 -13.87
N SER A 12 -2.94 -2.60 -14.78
CA SER A 12 -1.93 -1.91 -15.59
C SER A 12 -2.49 -0.84 -16.55
N SER A 13 -3.79 -0.83 -16.81
CA SER A 13 -4.48 0.20 -17.60
C SER A 13 -5.17 1.26 -16.74
N MET A 14 -5.02 1.19 -15.41
CA MET A 14 -5.55 2.19 -14.49
C MET A 14 -4.48 3.20 -14.10
N HIS A 15 -4.88 4.45 -13.93
CA HIS A 15 -4.04 5.53 -13.45
C HIS A 15 -4.16 5.66 -11.95
N LEU A 16 -3.02 5.66 -11.25
CA LEU A 16 -2.93 5.86 -9.81
C LEU A 16 -2.80 7.36 -9.49
N GLU A 17 -3.67 7.84 -8.62
CA GLU A 17 -3.73 9.22 -8.15
C GLU A 17 -3.88 9.28 -6.63
N THR A 18 -3.60 10.45 -6.05
CA THR A 18 -3.91 10.74 -4.65
C THR A 18 -5.12 11.65 -4.53
N ARG A 19 -5.90 11.50 -3.47
CA ARG A 19 -6.89 12.50 -3.06
C ARG A 19 -6.37 13.28 -1.86
N GLY A 20 -5.84 14.47 -2.11
CA GLY A 20 -5.17 15.29 -1.10
C GLY A 20 -5.96 15.52 0.19
N ILE A 21 -7.27 15.76 0.12
CA ILE A 21 -8.11 16.03 1.32
C ILE A 21 -8.37 14.76 2.15
N LEU A 22 -8.41 13.59 1.50
CA LEU A 22 -8.76 12.32 2.13
C LEU A 22 -7.55 11.43 2.42
N HIS A 23 -6.35 11.89 2.05
CA HIS A 23 -5.10 11.15 2.22
C HIS A 23 -5.21 9.67 1.80
N SER A 24 -5.80 9.42 0.62
CA SER A 24 -6.06 8.07 0.09
C SER A 24 -5.59 7.92 -1.35
N LEU A 25 -5.43 6.68 -1.83
CA LEU A 25 -5.22 6.41 -3.25
C LEU A 25 -6.56 6.34 -4.01
N VAL A 26 -6.49 6.57 -5.32
CA VAL A 26 -7.58 6.36 -6.27
C VAL A 26 -7.02 5.75 -7.54
N LEU A 27 -7.67 4.71 -8.06
CA LEU A 27 -7.41 4.18 -9.39
C LEU A 27 -8.49 4.64 -10.36
N ARG A 28 -8.09 5.15 -11.53
CA ARG A 28 -9.00 5.64 -12.56
C ARG A 28 -8.79 4.99 -13.91
N CYS A 29 -9.87 4.74 -14.63
CA CYS A 29 -9.81 4.34 -16.03
C CYS A 29 -11.15 4.64 -16.72
N GLN A 30 -11.17 5.36 -17.85
CA GLN A 30 -12.38 5.50 -18.70
C GLN A 30 -13.68 5.87 -17.93
N GLY A 31 -13.61 6.85 -17.02
CA GLY A 31 -14.76 7.28 -16.20
C GLY A 31 -15.01 6.45 -14.93
N PHE A 32 -14.34 5.30 -14.77
CA PHE A 32 -14.31 4.50 -13.55
C PHE A 32 -13.33 5.11 -12.53
N ALA A 33 -13.70 5.05 -11.25
CA ALA A 33 -12.82 5.42 -10.14
C ALA A 33 -13.01 4.49 -8.94
N LEU A 34 -12.00 3.67 -8.63
CA LEU A 34 -11.94 2.87 -7.41
C LEU A 34 -11.26 3.70 -6.32
N ARG A 35 -11.96 3.90 -5.20
CA ARG A 35 -11.48 4.71 -4.08
C ARG A 35 -10.91 3.83 -2.98
N ILE A 36 -9.83 4.30 -2.36
CA ILE A 36 -9.15 3.63 -1.25
C ILE A 36 -8.75 2.17 -1.60
N PRO A 37 -8.11 1.92 -2.76
CA PRO A 37 -7.71 0.58 -3.13
C PRO A 37 -6.45 0.10 -2.37
N GLU A 38 -5.73 0.98 -1.69
CA GLU A 38 -4.42 0.75 -1.07
C GLU A 38 -4.36 -0.48 -0.18
N HIS A 39 -5.35 -0.70 0.68
CA HIS A 39 -5.33 -1.86 1.60
C HIS A 39 -5.50 -3.19 0.87
N LEU A 40 -6.43 -3.24 -0.10
CA LEU A 40 -6.66 -4.44 -0.92
C LEU A 40 -5.44 -4.73 -1.81
N LEU A 41 -4.93 -3.71 -2.49
CA LEU A 41 -3.76 -3.86 -3.36
C LEU A 41 -2.50 -4.16 -2.56
N GLY A 42 -2.36 -3.59 -1.37
CA GLY A 42 -1.27 -3.85 -0.45
C GLY A 42 -1.27 -5.30 0.01
N LEU A 43 -2.45 -5.85 0.34
CA LEU A 43 -2.62 -7.27 0.66
C LEU A 43 -2.28 -8.18 -0.53
N ILE A 44 -2.83 -7.88 -1.73
CA ILE A 44 -2.52 -8.62 -2.97
C ILE A 44 -1.02 -8.63 -3.22
N PHE A 45 -0.38 -7.48 -3.07
CA PHE A 45 1.06 -7.35 -3.23
C PHE A 45 1.80 -8.14 -2.14
N ALA A 46 1.47 -7.98 -0.86
CA ALA A 46 2.20 -8.63 0.22
C ALA A 46 2.21 -10.15 0.08
N LEU A 47 1.06 -10.73 -0.20
CA LEU A 47 0.87 -12.17 -0.38
C LEU A 47 1.41 -12.69 -1.73
N GLY A 48 1.62 -11.80 -2.71
CA GLY A 48 1.99 -12.22 -4.07
C GLY A 48 0.85 -12.91 -4.79
N LEU A 49 -0.37 -12.44 -4.57
CA LEU A 49 -1.53 -12.99 -5.26
C LEU A 49 -1.53 -12.55 -6.72
N ASP A 50 -1.82 -13.50 -7.60
CA ASP A 50 -2.03 -13.26 -9.03
C ASP A 50 -3.37 -13.88 -9.46
N GLY A 51 -3.89 -13.45 -10.61
CA GLY A 51 -5.18 -13.93 -11.11
C GLY A 51 -6.40 -13.44 -10.30
N VAL A 52 -6.25 -12.40 -9.48
CA VAL A 52 -7.33 -11.83 -8.68
C VAL A 52 -8.27 -11.00 -9.55
N LEU A 53 -9.57 -11.29 -9.46
CA LEU A 53 -10.63 -10.49 -10.07
C LEU A 53 -11.41 -9.75 -8.97
N ILE A 54 -11.48 -8.43 -9.07
CA ILE A 54 -12.19 -7.58 -8.11
C ILE A 54 -13.45 -7.04 -8.78
N ALA A 55 -14.62 -7.35 -8.20
CA ALA A 55 -15.92 -6.90 -8.68
C ALA A 55 -16.61 -6.05 -7.60
N PRO A 56 -16.28 -4.74 -7.48
CA PRO A 56 -16.85 -3.88 -6.46
C PRO A 56 -18.30 -3.53 -6.80
N GLU A 57 -19.18 -3.59 -5.81
CA GLU A 57 -20.53 -3.02 -5.93
C GLU A 57 -20.47 -1.49 -5.77
N ASN A 58 -21.15 -0.75 -6.65
CA ASN A 58 -21.23 0.72 -6.59
C ASN A 58 -19.87 1.43 -6.47
N PHE A 59 -18.81 0.85 -7.04
CA PHE A 59 -17.44 1.38 -7.01
C PHE A 59 -16.83 1.52 -5.60
N ARG A 60 -17.33 0.75 -4.64
CA ARG A 60 -16.85 0.74 -3.25
C ARG A 60 -16.31 -0.65 -2.89
N LEU A 61 -15.27 -0.64 -2.07
CA LEU A 61 -14.74 -1.84 -1.43
C LEU A 61 -15.21 -1.87 0.03
N PRO A 62 -15.40 -3.06 0.63
CA PRO A 62 -15.63 -3.17 2.06
C PRO A 62 -14.42 -2.57 2.82
N TYR A 63 -14.67 -1.66 3.75
CA TYR A 63 -13.60 -0.92 4.42
C TYR A 63 -13.86 -0.81 5.92
N ASN A 64 -12.99 -1.45 6.71
CA ASN A 64 -12.88 -1.29 8.15
C ASN A 64 -11.53 -0.67 8.57
N GLY A 65 -10.80 -0.06 7.63
CA GLY A 65 -9.47 0.52 7.81
C GLY A 65 -8.31 -0.44 7.96
N THR A 66 -8.55 -1.73 7.76
CA THR A 66 -7.48 -2.73 7.74
C THR A 66 -7.53 -3.50 6.42
N ALA A 67 -6.62 -4.45 6.25
CA ALA A 67 -6.65 -5.40 5.13
C ALA A 67 -7.43 -6.69 5.47
N GLU A 68 -7.75 -6.91 6.75
CA GLU A 68 -8.41 -8.12 7.27
C GLU A 68 -9.69 -8.53 6.51
N PRO A 69 -10.64 -7.63 6.15
CA PRO A 69 -11.82 -8.05 5.39
C PRO A 69 -11.48 -8.66 4.03
N TYR A 70 -10.40 -8.20 3.41
CA TYR A 70 -9.92 -8.74 2.15
C TYR A 70 -9.20 -10.07 2.34
N TRP A 71 -8.42 -10.20 3.42
CA TRP A 71 -7.78 -11.47 3.75
C TRP A 71 -8.84 -12.56 3.94
N ASN A 72 -9.84 -12.32 4.79
CA ASN A 72 -10.90 -13.27 5.09
C ASN A 72 -11.70 -13.70 3.83
N ALA A 73 -11.80 -12.80 2.84
CA ALA A 73 -12.45 -13.11 1.56
C ALA A 73 -11.57 -13.94 0.61
N VAL A 74 -10.24 -13.77 0.68
CA VAL A 74 -9.29 -14.40 -0.26
C VAL A 74 -8.70 -15.70 0.29
N GLU A 75 -8.47 -15.79 1.61
CA GLU A 75 -7.84 -16.94 2.28
C GLU A 75 -8.45 -18.29 1.86
N PRO A 76 -9.79 -18.48 1.81
CA PRO A 76 -10.36 -19.77 1.42
C PRO A 76 -10.06 -20.18 -0.03
N ALA A 77 -9.79 -19.21 -0.90
CA ALA A 77 -9.46 -19.42 -2.30
C ALA A 77 -7.94 -19.38 -2.58
N HIS A 78 -7.13 -19.04 -1.57
CA HIS A 78 -5.69 -18.94 -1.71
C HIS A 78 -5.06 -20.31 -1.99
N ARG A 79 -4.16 -20.35 -2.97
CA ARG A 79 -3.45 -21.55 -3.41
C ARG A 79 -1.97 -21.19 -3.58
N ASP A 80 -1.09 -21.91 -2.91
CA ASP A 80 0.35 -21.76 -3.14
C ASP A 80 0.69 -22.23 -4.55
N ALA A 81 0.96 -21.28 -5.45
CA ALA A 81 1.39 -21.53 -6.82
C ALA A 81 2.68 -20.73 -7.09
N GLY A 82 3.79 -21.43 -7.31
CA GLY A 82 5.11 -20.82 -7.44
C GLY A 82 5.54 -20.62 -8.89
N ASN A 83 5.19 -19.48 -9.49
CA ASN A 83 5.63 -19.17 -10.86
C ASN A 83 5.70 -17.67 -11.22
N LEU A 84 5.70 -16.77 -10.23
CA LEU A 84 5.80 -15.33 -10.53
C LEU A 84 7.17 -14.97 -11.09
N THR A 85 7.16 -14.17 -12.16
CA THR A 85 8.39 -13.65 -12.76
C THR A 85 8.84 -12.39 -12.03
N TRP A 86 10.08 -12.39 -11.53
CA TRP A 86 10.63 -11.25 -10.80
C TRP A 86 11.38 -10.31 -11.73
N TYR A 87 11.18 -9.02 -11.54
CA TYR A 87 11.87 -7.96 -12.26
C TYR A 87 12.52 -6.99 -11.29
N THR A 88 13.61 -6.35 -11.72
CA THR A 88 14.17 -5.18 -11.04
C THR A 88 14.36 -4.06 -12.05
N PRO A 89 14.16 -2.79 -11.66
CA PRO A 89 14.63 -1.67 -12.45
C PRO A 89 16.16 -1.68 -12.62
N PRO A 90 16.68 -0.98 -13.64
CA PRO A 90 18.11 -0.88 -13.90
C PRO A 90 18.84 0.09 -12.96
N GLU A 91 18.12 1.01 -12.33
CA GLU A 91 18.69 2.09 -11.50
C GLU A 91 17.81 2.39 -10.28
N SER A 92 18.34 3.16 -9.33
CA SER A 92 17.58 3.63 -8.18
C SER A 92 16.67 4.80 -8.54
N PHE A 93 15.57 4.92 -7.80
CA PHE A 93 14.61 6.00 -7.95
C PHE A 93 14.39 6.67 -6.62
N GLU A 94 14.29 7.99 -6.61
CA GLU A 94 14.06 8.76 -5.38
C GLU A 94 13.07 9.90 -5.62
N VAL A 95 12.27 10.18 -4.59
CA VAL A 95 11.43 11.38 -4.47
C VAL A 95 11.68 11.99 -3.10
N VAL A 96 12.17 13.24 -3.09
CA VAL A 96 12.53 13.98 -1.87
C VAL A 96 11.68 15.24 -1.79
N ILE A 97 11.00 15.45 -0.66
CA ILE A 97 10.40 16.74 -0.30
C ILE A 97 11.33 17.52 0.62
N SER A 98 11.96 16.83 1.57
CA SER A 98 12.95 17.40 2.49
C SER A 98 13.90 16.29 2.99
N ARG A 99 14.93 16.67 3.76
CA ARG A 99 15.84 15.71 4.42
C ARG A 99 15.09 14.68 5.29
N GLU A 100 13.98 15.10 5.87
CA GLU A 100 13.16 14.27 6.77
C GLU A 100 11.95 13.64 6.08
N ARG A 101 11.78 13.82 4.75
CA ARG A 101 10.61 13.32 4.03
C ARG A 101 10.94 12.91 2.60
N TRP A 102 11.13 11.61 2.41
CA TRP A 102 11.54 11.04 1.14
C TRP A 102 11.16 9.56 1.02
N VAL A 103 11.15 9.06 -0.22
CA VAL A 103 11.00 7.63 -0.54
C VAL A 103 11.96 7.27 -1.66
N GLN A 104 12.55 6.08 -1.56
CA GLN A 104 13.55 5.58 -2.50
C GLN A 104 13.30 4.10 -2.83
N PHE A 105 13.62 3.73 -4.05
CA PHE A 105 13.73 2.34 -4.49
C PHE A 105 15.16 2.04 -4.93
N LEU A 106 15.73 0.96 -4.42
CA LEU A 106 17.04 0.44 -4.83
C LEU A 106 16.87 -0.87 -5.62
N PRO A 107 17.51 -1.02 -6.78
CA PRO A 107 17.50 -2.27 -7.55
C PRO A 107 17.94 -3.48 -6.74
N ALA A 108 17.39 -4.64 -7.08
CA ALA A 108 17.90 -5.91 -6.58
C ALA A 108 19.29 -6.20 -7.13
N LYS A 109 20.11 -6.87 -6.32
CA LYS A 109 21.33 -7.51 -6.84
C LYS A 109 20.94 -8.63 -7.82
N PRO A 110 21.77 -8.94 -8.83
CA PRO A 110 21.52 -10.07 -9.74
C PRO A 110 21.18 -11.36 -8.98
N GLY A 111 20.11 -12.04 -9.39
CA GLY A 111 19.63 -13.28 -8.77
C GLY A 111 18.82 -13.14 -7.47
N CYS A 112 18.65 -11.92 -6.93
CA CYS A 112 17.79 -11.70 -5.77
C CYS A 112 16.31 -11.60 -6.19
N ARG A 113 15.50 -12.55 -5.73
CA ARG A 113 14.04 -12.60 -5.94
C ARG A 113 13.28 -12.26 -4.66
N SER A 114 13.55 -11.06 -4.14
CA SER A 114 12.93 -10.58 -2.90
C SER A 114 12.74 -9.07 -2.94
N LEU A 115 11.71 -8.58 -2.27
CA LEU A 115 11.54 -7.16 -2.00
C LEU A 115 11.76 -6.90 -0.52
N ARG A 116 12.78 -6.12 -0.19
CA ARG A 116 13.05 -5.68 1.19
C ARG A 116 12.44 -4.31 1.43
N TYR A 117 12.21 -3.98 2.69
CA TYR A 117 11.74 -2.67 3.09
C TYR A 117 12.45 -2.15 4.33
N GLU A 118 12.57 -0.83 4.39
CA GLU A 118 12.83 -0.05 5.59
C GLU A 118 11.84 1.11 5.62
N ILE A 119 10.98 1.14 6.64
CA ILE A 119 9.89 2.11 6.74
C ILE A 119 10.01 2.81 8.07
N SER A 120 10.24 4.12 8.02
CA SER A 120 10.25 5.02 9.16
C SER A 120 9.01 5.93 9.15
N VAL A 121 8.34 6.01 10.29
CA VAL A 121 7.26 6.96 10.57
C VAL A 121 7.62 7.79 11.78
N GLY A 122 7.27 9.07 11.77
CA GLY A 122 7.60 9.98 12.86
C GLY A 122 6.54 11.06 13.07
N TYR A 123 6.17 11.27 14.33
CA TYR A 123 5.20 12.28 14.76
C TYR A 123 5.74 13.04 15.97
N PRO A 124 5.60 14.38 16.04
CA PRO A 124 6.09 15.17 17.17
C PRO A 124 5.64 14.63 18.55
N GLU A 125 4.41 14.12 18.64
CA GLU A 125 3.80 13.63 19.88
C GLU A 125 4.10 12.15 20.19
N LEU A 126 4.59 11.36 19.22
CA LEU A 126 4.88 9.93 19.40
C LEU A 126 6.37 9.59 19.30
N GLY A 127 7.20 10.45 18.72
CA GLY A 127 8.59 10.11 18.37
C GLY A 127 8.67 9.46 16.99
N GLU A 128 9.70 8.62 16.78
CA GLU A 128 9.97 7.97 15.50
C GLU A 128 10.20 6.47 15.72
N MET A 129 9.80 5.66 14.73
CA MET A 129 10.07 4.24 14.67
C MET A 129 10.37 3.82 13.24
N THR A 130 11.25 2.82 13.11
CA THR A 130 11.58 2.17 11.84
C THR A 130 11.38 0.68 11.92
N ILE A 131 10.62 0.10 10.98
CA ILE A 131 10.53 -1.35 10.76
C ILE A 131 11.34 -1.76 9.53
N ARG A 132 11.86 -2.99 9.53
CA ARG A 132 12.64 -3.58 8.44
C ARG A 132 12.25 -5.03 8.23
N GLY A 133 12.32 -5.52 6.99
CA GLY A 133 12.04 -6.92 6.71
C GLY A 133 12.00 -7.25 5.22
N VAL A 134 11.43 -8.42 4.91
CA VAL A 134 11.16 -8.88 3.55
C VAL A 134 9.65 -8.95 3.34
N VAL A 135 9.16 -8.40 2.24
CA VAL A 135 7.73 -8.44 1.90
C VAL A 135 7.29 -9.88 1.67
N GLY A 136 6.17 -10.26 2.29
CA GLY A 136 5.56 -11.58 2.18
C GLY A 136 5.99 -12.57 3.27
N GLU A 137 6.86 -12.19 4.19
CA GLU A 137 7.18 -13.00 5.38
C GLU A 137 5.91 -13.28 6.21
N LYS A 138 5.57 -14.56 6.35
CA LYS A 138 4.35 -15.01 7.05
C LYS A 138 4.25 -14.50 8.49
N THR A 139 5.40 -14.32 9.15
CA THR A 139 5.50 -13.80 10.53
C THR A 139 5.03 -12.35 10.69
N HIS A 140 4.82 -11.62 9.59
CA HIS A 140 4.39 -10.23 9.58
C HIS A 140 2.95 -10.06 9.08
N HIS A 141 2.27 -11.14 8.67
CA HIS A 141 0.95 -11.07 8.02
C HIS A 141 -0.09 -10.49 8.97
N ASP A 142 -0.17 -10.97 10.20
CA ASP A 142 -1.14 -10.50 11.18
C ASP A 142 -0.97 -9.00 11.44
N GLN A 143 0.25 -8.55 11.73
CA GLN A 143 0.55 -7.14 11.96
C GLN A 143 0.18 -6.29 10.75
N LEU A 144 0.54 -6.73 9.54
CA LEU A 144 0.26 -6.01 8.30
C LEU A 144 -1.24 -5.92 8.01
N PHE A 145 -1.99 -7.01 8.20
CA PHE A 145 -3.40 -7.09 7.82
C PHE A 145 -4.32 -6.41 8.81
N THR A 146 -3.95 -6.34 10.09
CA THR A 146 -4.76 -5.68 11.14
C THR A 146 -4.37 -4.23 11.39
N ALA A 147 -3.28 -3.73 10.77
CA ALA A 147 -2.79 -2.37 11.03
C ALA A 147 -3.78 -1.30 10.57
N ARG A 148 -4.24 -0.47 11.51
CA ARG A 148 -5.21 0.60 11.27
C ARG A 148 -4.52 1.93 10.92
N PRO A 149 -5.22 2.84 10.20
CA PRO A 149 -4.67 4.14 9.87
C PRO A 149 -4.45 4.98 11.12
N TYR A 150 -3.33 5.69 11.18
CA TYR A 150 -3.12 6.71 12.20
C TYR A 150 -3.89 7.99 11.84
N SER A 151 -4.72 8.48 12.77
CA SER A 151 -5.46 9.74 12.59
C SER A 151 -5.05 10.76 13.63
N SER A 152 -4.26 11.76 13.21
CA SER A 152 -3.92 12.89 14.08
C SER A 152 -5.17 13.68 14.48
N ARG A 153 -5.09 14.50 15.54
CA ARG A 153 -6.23 15.28 16.04
C ARG A 153 -6.86 16.19 14.98
N SER A 154 -6.05 16.80 14.11
CA SER A 154 -6.53 17.63 13.00
C SER A 154 -7.26 16.81 11.92
N HIS A 155 -6.76 15.60 11.62
CA HIS A 155 -7.44 14.68 10.71
C HIS A 155 -8.76 14.16 11.28
N MET A 156 -8.87 13.96 12.59
CA MET A 156 -10.13 13.51 13.22
C MET A 156 -11.27 14.53 13.09
N ALA A 157 -10.99 15.84 13.11
CA ALA A 157 -12.01 16.86 12.89
C ALA A 157 -12.59 16.77 11.46
N ILE A 158 -11.70 16.60 10.46
CA ILE A 158 -12.07 16.41 9.06
C ILE A 158 -12.78 15.07 8.86
N ALA A 159 -12.29 14.00 9.48
CA ALA A 159 -12.90 12.67 9.44
C ALA A 159 -14.30 12.67 10.08
N GLY A 160 -14.51 13.41 11.17
CA GLY A 160 -15.81 13.60 11.80
C GLY A 160 -16.83 14.34 10.92
N ILE A 161 -16.37 15.29 10.09
CA ILE A 161 -17.20 15.95 9.07
C ILE A 161 -17.50 14.97 7.93
N ALA A 162 -16.47 14.30 7.41
CA ALA A 162 -16.60 13.33 6.33
C ALA A 162 -17.49 12.14 6.72
N ARG A 163 -17.53 11.75 8.01
CA ARG A 163 -18.48 10.77 8.57
C ARG A 163 -19.93 11.19 8.38
N LYS A 164 -20.26 12.46 8.64
CA LYS A 164 -21.62 13.00 8.40
C LYS A 164 -22.00 12.95 6.91
N CYS A 165 -21.01 12.81 6.03
CA CYS A 165 -21.20 12.64 4.59
C CYS A 165 -21.03 11.18 4.12
N GLY A 166 -21.04 10.19 5.03
CA GLY A 166 -20.98 8.76 4.70
C GLY A 166 -19.59 8.23 4.33
N TRP A 167 -18.51 8.88 4.80
CA TRP A 167 -17.15 8.37 4.67
C TRP A 167 -16.81 7.42 5.83
N PRO A 168 -16.31 6.19 5.55
CA PRO A 168 -16.18 5.16 6.58
C PRO A 168 -15.05 5.39 7.60
N HIS A 169 -14.06 6.26 7.33
CA HIS A 169 -12.86 6.37 8.17
C HIS A 169 -13.07 7.06 9.53
N GLY A 170 -14.26 7.62 9.81
CA GLY A 170 -14.50 8.47 10.99
C GLY A 170 -14.20 7.86 12.36
N ASP A 171 -14.35 6.54 12.50
CA ASP A 171 -14.24 5.83 13.80
C ASP A 171 -13.17 4.71 13.79
N ILE A 172 -12.37 4.64 12.72
CA ILE A 172 -11.54 3.46 12.41
C ILE A 172 -10.06 3.67 12.76
N GLY A 173 -9.59 4.92 12.76
CA GLY A 173 -8.18 5.22 12.97
C GLY A 173 -7.73 5.08 14.42
N VAL A 174 -6.46 4.75 14.63
CA VAL A 174 -5.83 4.76 15.95
C VAL A 174 -5.80 6.19 16.47
N ARG A 175 -6.45 6.44 17.61
CA ARG A 175 -6.51 7.76 18.24
C ARG A 175 -5.26 7.99 19.10
N PRO A 176 -4.51 9.09 18.91
CA PRO A 176 -3.37 9.39 19.75
C PRO A 176 -3.80 9.87 21.14
N ALA A 177 -3.75 8.97 22.11
CA ALA A 177 -3.72 9.28 23.54
C ALA A 177 -2.95 8.20 24.32
N PRO A 178 -1.71 7.83 23.92
CA PRO A 178 -0.94 6.82 24.66
C PRO A 178 -0.66 7.33 26.07
N LYS A 179 -0.93 6.50 27.08
CA LYS A 179 -0.74 6.79 28.51
C LYS A 179 0.62 6.32 29.02
N SER A 180 1.35 5.55 28.22
CA SER A 180 2.67 5.00 28.58
C SER A 180 3.62 4.96 27.39
N ALA A 181 4.92 4.77 27.66
CA ALA A 181 5.93 4.59 26.63
C ALA A 181 5.65 3.33 25.77
N ARG A 182 5.21 2.23 26.40
CA ARG A 182 4.86 0.99 25.71
C ARG A 182 3.65 1.17 24.77
N GLU A 183 2.63 1.90 25.20
CA GLU A 183 1.49 2.22 24.32
C GLU A 183 1.92 3.08 23.13
N ARG A 184 2.82 4.05 23.34
CA ARG A 184 3.36 4.89 22.28
C ARG A 184 4.15 4.07 21.25
N GLU A 185 4.98 3.14 21.71
CA GLU A 185 5.74 2.22 20.87
C GLU A 185 4.80 1.35 20.03
N GLY A 186 3.76 0.76 20.64
CA GLY A 186 2.77 -0.05 19.91
C GLY A 186 1.99 0.74 18.85
N VAL A 187 1.62 2.01 19.14
CA VAL A 187 0.98 2.88 18.14
C VAL A 187 1.92 3.20 16.98
N LEU A 188 3.20 3.49 17.26
CA LEU A 188 4.20 3.73 16.21
C LEU A 188 4.42 2.48 15.36
N GLU A 189 4.49 1.30 15.98
CA GLU A 189 4.66 0.03 15.28
C GLU A 189 3.47 -0.25 14.36
N GLU A 190 2.23 -0.14 14.85
CA GLU A 190 1.02 -0.29 14.04
C GLU A 190 1.00 0.72 12.88
N THR A 191 1.44 1.95 13.11
CA THR A 191 1.52 2.98 12.07
C THR A 191 2.56 2.65 11.00
N CYS A 192 3.70 2.06 11.38
CA CYS A 192 4.69 1.55 10.46
C CYS A 192 4.13 0.43 9.56
N TRP A 193 3.40 -0.53 10.15
CA TRP A 193 2.74 -1.62 9.42
C TRP A 193 1.66 -1.10 8.47
N HIS A 194 0.84 -0.15 8.92
CA HIS A 194 -0.17 0.48 8.06
C HIS A 194 0.48 1.23 6.88
N ARG A 195 1.54 1.99 7.18
CA ARG A 195 2.30 2.70 6.16
C ARG A 195 2.91 1.75 5.12
N GLN A 196 3.36 0.57 5.55
CA GLN A 196 3.80 -0.48 4.66
C GLN A 196 2.67 -0.96 3.75
N LEU A 197 1.51 -1.29 4.31
CA LEU A 197 0.34 -1.73 3.54
C LEU A 197 0.00 -0.73 2.43
N ASP A 198 -0.04 0.56 2.76
CA ASP A 198 -0.28 1.66 1.83
C ASP A 198 0.75 1.73 0.69
N LEU A 199 2.04 1.62 1.06
CA LEU A 199 3.15 1.65 0.11
C LEU A 199 3.08 0.49 -0.87
N LEU A 200 2.81 -0.71 -0.37
CA LEU A 200 2.65 -1.91 -1.20
C LEU A 200 1.43 -1.76 -2.13
N GLY A 201 0.36 -1.12 -1.66
CA GLY A 201 -0.82 -0.81 -2.48
C GLY A 201 -0.49 0.06 -3.70
N ALA A 202 0.33 1.10 -3.52
CA ALA A 202 0.81 1.90 -4.65
C ALA A 202 1.70 1.07 -5.60
N PHE A 203 2.60 0.26 -5.04
CA PHE A 203 3.56 -0.57 -5.78
C PHE A 203 2.89 -1.70 -6.58
N MET A 204 1.69 -2.15 -6.21
CA MET A 204 0.95 -3.15 -6.98
C MET A 204 0.70 -2.74 -8.42
N THR A 205 0.60 -1.45 -8.70
CA THR A 205 0.45 -0.93 -10.07
C THR A 205 1.71 -1.13 -10.94
N LEU A 206 2.87 -1.35 -10.32
CA LEU A 206 4.12 -1.67 -11.01
C LEU A 206 4.15 -3.10 -11.55
N CYS A 207 3.37 -4.02 -10.98
CA CYS A 207 3.44 -5.44 -11.28
C CYS A 207 2.43 -5.81 -12.39
N PRO A 208 2.89 -6.19 -13.61
CA PRO A 208 2.00 -6.87 -14.55
C PRO A 208 1.47 -8.21 -13.98
N PRO A 209 0.38 -8.75 -14.55
CA PRO A 209 -0.07 -10.10 -14.23
C PRO A 209 1.08 -11.13 -14.36
N GLY A 210 1.17 -12.04 -13.39
CA GLY A 210 2.18 -13.09 -13.33
C GLY A 210 3.59 -12.60 -12.93
N SER A 211 3.71 -11.42 -12.33
CA SER A 211 5.02 -10.84 -12.03
C SER A 211 5.14 -10.10 -10.70
N ARG A 212 6.39 -9.87 -10.29
CA ARG A 212 6.80 -9.25 -9.03
C ARG A 212 7.96 -8.29 -9.29
N ILE A 213 8.15 -7.36 -8.36
CA ILE A 213 9.34 -6.51 -8.33
C ILE A 213 10.28 -6.93 -7.19
N ALA A 214 11.58 -6.99 -7.49
CA ALA A 214 12.65 -7.24 -6.53
C ALA A 214 13.45 -5.96 -6.30
N GLY A 215 13.92 -5.77 -5.06
CA GLY A 215 14.75 -4.62 -4.69
C GLY A 215 14.62 -4.27 -3.20
N THR A 216 14.87 -3.02 -2.86
CA THR A 216 14.67 -2.49 -1.52
C THR A 216 13.89 -1.18 -1.59
N ILE A 217 12.81 -1.07 -0.81
CA ILE A 217 12.09 0.18 -0.63
C ILE A 217 12.54 0.83 0.67
N LEU A 218 12.93 2.10 0.61
CA LEU A 218 13.28 2.91 1.76
C LEU A 218 12.26 4.06 1.84
N SER A 219 11.57 4.20 2.97
CA SER A 219 10.54 5.22 3.16
C SER A 219 10.78 5.94 4.48
N HIS A 220 11.06 7.24 4.44
CA HIS A 220 11.24 8.07 5.63
C HIS A 220 10.17 9.15 5.70
N ARG A 221 9.21 8.98 6.61
CA ARG A 221 8.04 9.88 6.81
C ARG A 221 7.30 10.23 5.51
N ALA A 222 7.38 9.34 4.52
CA ALA A 222 6.67 9.47 3.26
C ALA A 222 5.20 9.08 3.41
N GLY A 223 4.40 9.45 2.42
CA GLY A 223 3.01 9.01 2.29
C GLY A 223 2.61 9.02 0.82
N HIS A 224 1.33 8.77 0.53
CA HIS A 224 0.84 8.50 -0.81
C HIS A 224 1.30 9.45 -1.93
N VAL A 225 1.47 10.74 -1.65
CA VAL A 225 1.96 11.69 -2.68
C VAL A 225 3.34 11.29 -3.18
N LEU A 226 4.27 11.00 -2.27
CA LEU A 226 5.62 10.56 -2.66
C LEU A 226 5.58 9.18 -3.32
N ASP A 227 4.71 8.28 -2.84
CA ASP A 227 4.59 6.93 -3.38
C ASP A 227 4.12 6.94 -4.84
N VAL A 228 3.08 7.74 -5.13
CA VAL A 228 2.55 7.90 -6.48
C VAL A 228 3.60 8.52 -7.40
N GLU A 229 4.33 9.53 -6.95
CA GLU A 229 5.40 10.14 -7.75
C GLU A 229 6.55 9.17 -8.00
N LEU A 230 6.94 8.35 -7.01
CA LEU A 230 7.95 7.31 -7.17
C LEU A 230 7.50 6.25 -8.19
N VAL A 231 6.27 5.74 -8.02
CA VAL A 231 5.66 4.77 -8.94
C VAL A 231 5.61 5.32 -10.37
N LYS A 232 5.24 6.59 -10.58
CA LYS A 232 5.25 7.23 -11.90
C LYS A 232 6.65 7.24 -12.52
N LYS A 233 7.68 7.64 -11.77
CA LYS A 233 9.07 7.63 -12.23
C LYS A 233 9.51 6.22 -12.63
N MET A 234 9.18 5.23 -11.81
CA MET A 234 9.50 3.83 -12.06
C MET A 234 8.76 3.26 -13.29
N LEU A 235 7.46 3.55 -13.44
CA LEU A 235 6.65 3.14 -14.58
C LEU A 235 7.17 3.69 -15.91
N ALA A 236 7.66 4.93 -15.93
CA ALA A 236 8.26 5.54 -17.12
C ALA A 236 9.44 4.72 -17.67
N MET A 237 10.11 3.96 -16.81
CA MET A 237 11.29 3.14 -17.13
C MET A 237 11.01 1.63 -17.20
N ARG A 238 9.74 1.21 -17.09
CA ARG A 238 9.34 -0.21 -17.02
C ARG A 238 9.85 -1.08 -18.17
N LYS A 239 9.96 -0.51 -19.38
CA LYS A 239 10.48 -1.24 -20.56
C LYS A 239 11.97 -1.62 -20.44
N LYS A 240 12.72 -1.00 -19.52
CA LYS A 240 14.14 -1.26 -19.27
C LYS A 240 14.38 -2.21 -18.10
N TRP A 241 13.32 -2.71 -17.47
CA TRP A 241 13.47 -3.62 -16.33
C TRP A 241 13.99 -4.96 -16.79
N VAL A 242 14.82 -5.56 -15.94
CA VAL A 242 15.46 -6.85 -16.21
C VAL A 242 14.84 -7.92 -15.31
N ARG A 243 14.72 -9.13 -15.84
CA ARG A 243 14.28 -10.29 -15.07
C ARG A 243 15.38 -10.73 -14.11
N VAL A 244 15.01 -11.14 -12.89
CA VAL A 244 15.92 -11.69 -11.86
C VAL A 244 15.43 -13.03 -11.31
#